data_AF-A0A955PQ42-F1
#
_entry.id   AF-A0A955PQ42-F1
#
_cell.length_a   1.000
_cell.length_b   1.000
_cell.length_c   1.000
_cell.angle_alpha   90.00
_cell.angle_beta   90.00
_cell.angle_gamma   90.00
#
_symmetry.space_group_name_H-M   'P 1'
#
loop_
_entity.id
_entity.type
_entity.pdbx_description
1 polymer ?
#
loop_
_entity_poly.entity_id
_entity_poly.type
_entity_poly.pdbx_seq_one_letter_code
_entity_poly.pdbx_strand_id
1 'polypeptide(L)'
;QLLDEHYRALQTMRSFSGLMPGERRSCVGCHESHSRAPINRPYTMTQQTPAELTPPPWGTETISYTKFVQPVLDRYCAECHQGEGEAREKFDLTFRPGTGVFNEPYASLVMGGIAGAMLVEDFDQRDPESYKTFRPLQHLSYTSQLIDVAMDEEHLGRKMDPVDLRKLIAWVDSNCVYRGEEDLRSIPDPDFAGIEELPIRPLCMNAPIIERP
;
A
#
# COMPACT_ATOMS: atom_id res chain seq x y z
N GLN A 1 3.13 9.06 -4.68
CA GLN A 1 4.20 9.03 -3.65
C GLN A 1 5.50 9.47 -4.30
N LEU A 2 6.39 10.11 -3.54
CA LEU A 2 7.79 10.27 -3.94
C LEU A 2 8.55 9.00 -3.51
N LEU A 3 9.32 8.40 -4.43
CA LEU A 3 9.99 7.12 -4.20
C LEU A 3 11.52 7.30 -4.24
N ASP A 4 12.23 6.44 -3.51
CA ASP A 4 13.69 6.32 -3.57
C ASP A 4 14.15 5.32 -4.65
N GLU A 5 15.46 5.05 -4.72
CA GLU A 5 16.05 4.07 -5.63
C GLU A 5 15.63 2.61 -5.37
N HIS A 6 15.08 2.33 -4.19
CA HIS A 6 14.55 1.02 -3.78
C HIS A 6 13.03 0.93 -3.95
N TYR A 7 12.40 1.94 -4.55
CA TYR A 7 10.95 2.07 -4.71
C TYR A 7 10.18 2.22 -3.40
N ARG A 8 10.81 2.62 -2.28
CA ARG A 8 10.15 2.92 -1.00
C ARG A 8 9.57 4.32 -1.02
N ALA A 9 8.38 4.47 -0.43
CA ALA A 9 7.69 5.76 -0.33
C ALA A 9 8.36 6.71 0.67
N LEU A 10 9.25 7.57 0.15
CA LEU A 10 9.85 8.69 0.89
C LEU A 10 8.79 9.64 1.47
N GLN A 11 7.76 9.94 0.67
CA GLN A 11 6.67 10.84 1.06
C GLN A 11 5.38 10.46 0.33
N THR A 12 4.26 10.52 1.06
CA THR A 12 2.92 10.26 0.52
C THR A 12 2.01 11.48 0.64
N MET A 13 1.10 11.65 -0.33
CA MET A 13 0.04 12.65 -0.28
C MET A 13 -1.25 11.95 0.18
N ARG A 14 -1.69 12.23 1.41
CA ARG A 14 -2.92 11.68 1.98
C ARG A 14 -4.14 12.48 1.54
N SER A 15 -4.37 12.57 0.23
CA SER A 15 -5.47 13.33 -0.36
C SER A 15 -5.82 12.79 -1.75
N PHE A 16 -6.94 13.23 -2.30
CA PHE A 16 -7.41 12.82 -3.62
C PHE A 16 -7.24 13.97 -4.60
N SER A 17 -6.73 13.68 -5.80
CA SER A 17 -6.64 14.63 -6.90
C SER A 17 -7.46 14.09 -8.08
N GLY A 18 -8.36 14.92 -8.60
CA GLY A 18 -9.12 14.66 -9.82
C GLY A 18 -8.77 15.71 -10.87
N LEU A 19 -8.73 15.29 -12.13
CA LEU A 19 -8.58 16.15 -13.30
C LEU A 19 -9.60 15.73 -14.37
N MET A 20 -10.11 16.70 -15.13
CA MET A 20 -10.94 16.48 -16.31
C MET A 20 -10.08 16.25 -17.56
N PRO A 21 -10.62 15.63 -18.64
CA PRO A 21 -9.90 15.51 -19.90
C PRO A 21 -9.39 16.87 -20.42
N GLY A 22 -8.09 16.94 -20.68
CA GLY A 22 -7.41 18.16 -21.14
C GLY A 22 -7.02 19.15 -20.03
N GLU A 23 -7.43 18.92 -18.77
CA GLU A 23 -7.03 19.76 -17.64
C GLU A 23 -5.54 19.56 -17.31
N ARG A 24 -4.87 20.66 -16.94
CA ARG A 24 -3.49 20.64 -16.45
C ARG A 24 -3.44 21.22 -15.05
N ARG A 25 -2.77 20.52 -14.14
CA ARG A 25 -2.56 20.95 -12.76
C ARG A 25 -1.06 20.98 -12.44
N SER A 26 -0.64 21.99 -11.68
CA SER A 26 0.73 22.13 -11.20
C SER A 26 0.76 22.43 -9.70
N CYS A 27 1.81 22.00 -9.02
CA CYS A 27 2.10 22.35 -7.63
C CYS A 27 3.48 23.03 -7.54
N VAL A 28 3.69 23.85 -6.50
CA VAL A 28 5.00 24.47 -6.24
C VAL A 28 6.01 23.44 -5.72
N GLY A 29 5.52 22.46 -4.95
CA GLY A 29 6.30 21.38 -4.36
C GLY A 29 5.40 20.40 -3.60
N CYS A 30 6.00 19.39 -2.98
CA CYS A 30 5.27 18.37 -2.22
C CYS A 30 4.74 18.97 -0.91
N HIS A 31 3.44 19.28 -0.86
CA HIS A 31 2.76 19.92 0.27
C HIS A 31 3.20 21.37 0.58
N GLU A 32 3.69 22.08 -0.44
CA GLU A 32 3.92 23.53 -0.39
C GLU A 32 2.60 24.31 -0.38
N SER A 33 2.61 25.50 0.21
CA SER A 33 1.41 26.34 0.30
C SER A 33 0.90 26.75 -1.10
N HIS A 34 -0.38 26.51 -1.35
CA HIS A 34 -1.05 26.96 -2.58
C HIS A 34 -1.19 28.49 -2.67
N SER A 35 -1.08 29.21 -1.55
CA SER A 35 -1.19 30.67 -1.48
C SER A 35 0.15 31.38 -1.65
N ARG A 36 1.22 30.63 -1.90
CA ARG A 36 2.56 31.17 -2.13
C ARG A 36 2.88 31.14 -3.61
N ALA A 37 3.25 32.29 -4.16
CA ALA A 37 3.76 32.35 -5.52
C ALA A 37 5.02 31.47 -5.65
N PRO A 38 5.14 30.65 -6.71
CA PRO A 38 6.36 29.89 -6.95
C PRO A 38 7.52 30.86 -7.20
N ILE A 39 8.74 30.39 -6.90
CA ILE A 39 9.94 31.12 -7.32
C ILE A 39 9.95 31.16 -8.85
N ASN A 40 10.06 32.36 -9.43
CA ASN A 40 10.13 32.54 -10.88
C ASN A 40 11.50 32.09 -11.41
N ARG A 41 11.69 30.77 -11.49
CA ARG A 41 12.89 30.13 -12.04
C ARG A 41 12.44 29.15 -13.13
N PRO A 42 13.17 29.06 -14.25
CA PRO A 42 12.91 28.00 -15.23
C PRO A 42 13.15 26.63 -14.57
N TYR A 43 12.11 25.79 -14.59
CA TYR A 43 12.21 24.39 -14.20
C TYR A 43 12.48 23.57 -15.45
N THR A 44 13.52 22.75 -15.44
CA THR A 44 13.86 21.87 -16.58
C THR A 44 12.69 20.95 -16.96
N MET A 45 11.91 20.51 -15.96
CA MET A 45 10.75 19.66 -16.17
C MET A 45 9.65 20.31 -17.03
N THR A 46 9.51 21.65 -17.04
CA THR A 46 8.52 22.33 -17.90
C THR A 46 8.95 22.41 -19.36
N GLN A 47 10.22 22.08 -19.65
CA GLN A 47 10.77 22.01 -21.00
C GLN A 47 10.87 20.57 -21.52
N GLN A 48 10.57 19.58 -20.68
CA GLN A 48 10.61 18.18 -21.05
C GLN A 48 9.25 17.71 -21.55
N THR A 49 9.27 16.75 -22.48
CA THR A 49 8.05 16.01 -22.85
C THR A 49 7.65 15.12 -21.68
N PRO A 50 6.35 14.93 -21.38
CA PRO A 50 5.91 14.00 -20.35
C PRO A 50 6.57 12.63 -20.52
N ALA A 51 7.12 12.09 -19.44
CA ALA A 51 7.70 10.75 -19.47
C ALA A 51 6.58 9.70 -19.54
N GLU A 52 6.77 8.68 -20.37
CA GLU A 52 5.92 7.49 -20.32
C GLU A 52 6.13 6.75 -18.99
N LEU A 53 5.03 6.32 -18.38
CA LEU A 53 5.08 5.59 -17.12
C LEU A 53 5.57 4.16 -17.38
N THR A 54 6.61 3.75 -16.67
CA THR A 54 7.05 2.34 -16.67
C THR A 54 6.16 1.57 -15.69
N PRO A 55 5.42 0.55 -16.15
CA PRO A 55 4.61 -0.26 -15.24
C PRO A 55 5.51 -1.05 -14.28
N PRO A 56 5.02 -1.43 -13.09
CA PRO A 56 5.73 -2.35 -12.23
C PRO A 56 5.83 -3.75 -12.88
N PRO A 57 6.68 -4.66 -12.36
CA PRO A 57 6.84 -6.00 -12.91
C PRO A 57 5.55 -6.83 -12.99
N TRP A 58 4.52 -6.47 -12.23
CA TRP A 58 3.19 -7.09 -12.22
C TRP A 58 2.15 -6.34 -13.07
N GLY A 59 2.57 -5.37 -13.89
CA GLY A 59 1.69 -4.63 -14.79
C GLY A 59 0.62 -3.84 -14.05
N THR A 60 -0.64 -4.11 -14.38
CA THR A 60 -1.82 -3.45 -13.82
C THR A 60 -2.52 -4.27 -12.72
N GLU A 61 -1.92 -5.39 -12.29
CA GLU A 61 -2.50 -6.23 -11.25
C GLU A 61 -2.67 -5.44 -9.95
N THR A 62 -3.83 -5.57 -9.31
CA THR A 62 -4.11 -4.91 -8.03
C THR A 62 -3.39 -5.64 -6.90
N ILE A 63 -2.75 -4.87 -6.02
CA ILE A 63 -2.02 -5.40 -4.87
C ILE A 63 -3.01 -6.04 -3.88
N SER A 64 -2.71 -7.26 -3.46
CA SER A 64 -3.43 -7.97 -2.40
C SER A 64 -2.46 -8.77 -1.52
N TYR A 65 -2.81 -8.99 -0.26
CA TYR A 65 -1.97 -9.75 0.65
C TYR A 65 -1.74 -11.18 0.14
N THR A 66 -2.81 -11.86 -0.26
CA THR A 66 -2.79 -13.27 -0.66
C THR A 66 -1.98 -13.52 -1.93
N LYS A 67 -1.96 -12.57 -2.88
CA LYS A 67 -1.21 -12.72 -4.13
C LYS A 67 0.20 -12.14 -4.08
N PHE A 68 0.41 -11.03 -3.38
CA PHE A 68 1.68 -10.31 -3.41
C PHE A 68 2.59 -10.65 -2.23
N VAL A 69 2.02 -10.93 -1.07
CA VAL A 69 2.77 -11.01 0.19
C VAL A 69 2.90 -12.46 0.63
N GLN A 70 1.79 -13.20 0.72
CA GLN A 70 1.81 -14.58 1.20
C GLN A 70 2.82 -15.47 0.44
N PRO A 71 2.91 -15.44 -0.90
CA PRO A 71 3.89 -16.27 -1.62
C PRO A 71 5.34 -15.86 -1.35
N VAL A 72 5.59 -14.58 -1.03
CA VAL A 72 6.92 -14.10 -0.62
C VAL A 72 7.23 -14.60 0.78
N LEU A 73 6.30 -14.49 1.74
CA LEU A 73 6.48 -15.04 3.08
C LEU A 73 6.72 -16.55 3.05
N ASP A 74 5.97 -17.28 2.23
CA ASP A 74 6.13 -18.72 2.08
C ASP A 74 7.51 -19.09 1.52
N ARG A 75 8.05 -18.26 0.62
CA ARG A 75 9.35 -18.51 -0.02
C ARG A 75 10.55 -18.16 0.86
N TYR A 76 10.46 -17.12 1.69
CA TYR A 76 11.61 -16.58 2.42
C TYR A 76 11.51 -16.73 3.94
N CYS A 77 10.31 -16.85 4.50
CA CYS A 77 10.09 -16.80 5.94
C CYS A 77 9.56 -18.13 6.50
N ALA A 78 8.83 -18.93 5.71
CA ALA A 78 8.12 -20.08 6.23
C ALA A 78 8.99 -21.17 6.84
N GLU A 79 10.21 -21.38 6.35
CA GLU A 79 11.13 -22.39 6.88
C GLU A 79 11.37 -22.21 8.39
N CYS A 80 11.53 -20.96 8.84
CA CYS A 80 11.78 -20.65 10.24
C CYS A 80 10.49 -20.27 11.00
N HIS A 81 9.51 -19.65 10.33
CA HIS A 81 8.33 -19.05 10.98
C HIS A 81 7.04 -19.88 10.87
N GLN A 82 7.08 -21.06 10.26
CA GLN A 82 5.92 -21.97 10.16
C GLN A 82 6.31 -23.40 10.57
N GLY A 83 5.32 -24.27 10.76
CA GLY A 83 5.57 -25.69 11.03
C GLY A 83 6.40 -25.94 12.30
N GLU A 84 7.51 -26.66 12.16
CA GLU A 84 8.46 -26.94 13.26
C GLU A 84 9.64 -25.96 13.29
N GLY A 85 9.59 -24.86 12.51
CA GLY A 85 10.64 -23.87 12.44
C GLY A 85 10.89 -23.16 13.78
N GLU A 86 12.16 -22.95 14.12
CA GLU A 86 12.58 -22.45 15.45
C GLU A 86 12.08 -21.02 15.75
N ALA A 87 11.86 -20.19 14.73
CA ALA A 87 11.39 -18.82 14.90
C ALA A 87 9.87 -18.70 15.04
N ARG A 88 9.12 -19.79 14.79
CA ARG A 88 7.66 -19.82 14.85
C ARG A 88 7.13 -19.44 16.23
N GLU A 89 7.77 -19.90 17.31
CA GLU A 89 7.34 -19.58 18.68
C GLU A 89 7.43 -18.07 18.98
N LYS A 90 8.38 -17.39 18.34
CA LYS A 90 8.56 -15.93 18.48
C LYS A 90 7.60 -15.16 17.58
N PHE A 91 7.37 -15.62 16.36
CA PHE A 91 6.44 -15.01 15.41
C PHE A 91 5.95 -16.06 14.42
N ASP A 92 4.69 -16.45 14.52
CA ASP A 92 4.09 -17.50 13.70
C ASP A 92 3.49 -16.88 12.43
N LEU A 93 4.02 -17.26 11.26
CA LEU A 93 3.53 -16.81 9.95
C LEU A 93 2.64 -17.85 9.24
N THR A 94 2.18 -18.87 9.95
CA THR A 94 1.39 -19.96 9.36
C THR A 94 0.09 -19.43 8.82
N PHE A 95 -0.17 -19.68 7.52
CA PHE A 95 -1.41 -19.24 6.91
C PHE A 95 -2.61 -20.02 7.47
N ARG A 96 -3.39 -19.34 8.32
CA ARG A 96 -4.59 -19.90 8.97
C ARG A 96 -5.67 -18.83 9.14
N PRO A 97 -6.93 -19.22 9.42
CA PRO A 97 -7.96 -18.26 9.80
C PRO A 97 -7.50 -17.40 10.98
N GLY A 98 -7.72 -16.09 10.89
CA GLY A 98 -7.37 -15.11 11.92
C GLY A 98 -8.60 -14.36 12.42
N THR A 99 -8.44 -13.05 12.62
CA THR A 99 -9.50 -12.17 13.12
C THR A 99 -10.40 -11.68 11.99
N GLY A 100 -11.68 -12.02 12.06
CA GLY A 100 -12.69 -11.55 11.11
C GLY A 100 -12.41 -12.07 9.69
N VAL A 101 -12.28 -11.15 8.74
CA VAL A 101 -11.99 -11.50 7.33
C VAL A 101 -10.51 -11.75 7.07
N PHE A 102 -9.63 -11.48 8.04
CA PHE A 102 -8.19 -11.52 7.84
C PHE A 102 -7.60 -12.87 8.25
N ASN A 103 -6.64 -13.35 7.48
CA ASN A 103 -5.80 -14.46 7.90
C ASN A 103 -4.87 -14.02 9.03
N GLU A 104 -4.49 -14.96 9.88
CA GLU A 104 -3.65 -14.69 11.04
C GLU A 104 -2.32 -13.99 10.71
N PRO A 105 -1.51 -14.43 9.72
CA PRO A 105 -0.23 -13.77 9.46
C PRO A 105 -0.40 -12.33 8.96
N TYR A 106 -1.50 -12.02 8.24
CA TYR A 106 -1.85 -10.64 7.92
C TYR A 106 -2.15 -9.83 9.18
N ALA A 107 -2.99 -10.36 10.07
CA ALA A 107 -3.38 -9.66 11.30
C ALA A 107 -2.16 -9.40 12.18
N SER A 108 -1.27 -10.38 12.34
CA SER A 108 -0.04 -10.26 13.11
C SER A 108 0.93 -9.24 12.51
N LEU A 109 1.08 -9.20 11.18
CA LEU A 109 1.93 -8.22 10.51
C LEU A 109 1.36 -6.79 10.61
N VAL A 110 0.06 -6.62 10.39
CA VAL A 110 -0.57 -5.30 10.28
C VAL A 110 -0.98 -4.75 11.65
N MET A 111 -1.79 -5.50 12.40
CA MET A 111 -2.27 -5.09 13.72
C MET A 111 -1.19 -5.17 14.78
N GLY A 112 -0.18 -6.03 14.58
CA GLY A 112 1.02 -6.08 15.43
C GLY A 112 2.04 -4.96 15.13
N GLY A 113 1.78 -4.10 14.14
CA GLY A 113 2.63 -2.95 13.81
C GLY A 113 3.92 -3.29 13.04
N ILE A 114 4.15 -4.55 12.68
CA ILE A 114 5.38 -5.02 12.01
C ILE A 114 5.48 -4.51 10.57
N ALA A 115 4.34 -4.44 9.87
CA ALA A 115 4.27 -4.03 8.47
C ALA A 115 4.41 -2.51 8.27
N GLY A 116 4.20 -1.69 9.30
CA GLY A 116 4.26 -0.22 9.17
C GLY A 116 3.02 0.41 8.53
N ALA A 117 1.86 -0.25 8.60
CA ALA A 117 0.60 0.29 8.13
C ALA A 117 0.22 1.58 8.90
N MET A 118 -0.40 2.53 8.20
CA MET A 118 -1.06 3.68 8.83
C MET A 118 -2.51 3.28 9.10
N LEU A 119 -2.79 2.76 10.29
CA LEU A 119 -4.14 2.37 10.69
C LEU A 119 -4.96 3.61 10.98
N VAL A 120 -6.19 3.68 10.45
CA VAL A 120 -7.05 4.85 10.63
C VAL A 120 -7.44 5.02 12.09
N GLU A 121 -7.51 3.92 12.82
CA GLU A 121 -7.81 3.83 14.24
C GLU A 121 -6.74 4.48 15.13
N ASP A 122 -5.50 4.63 14.63
CA ASP A 122 -4.40 5.30 15.33
C ASP A 122 -4.50 6.84 15.28
N PHE A 123 -5.45 7.38 14.51
CA PHE A 123 -5.63 8.83 14.32
C PHE A 123 -6.91 9.32 15.01
N ASP A 124 -6.78 10.19 16.01
CA ASP A 124 -7.96 10.88 16.56
C ASP A 124 -8.52 11.84 15.51
N GLN A 125 -9.77 11.60 15.11
CA GLN A 125 -10.46 12.36 14.07
C GLN A 125 -10.73 13.82 14.45
N ARG A 126 -10.59 14.17 15.74
CA ARG A 126 -10.80 15.52 16.27
C ARG A 126 -9.48 16.25 16.54
N ASP A 127 -8.35 15.54 16.51
CA ASP A 127 -7.04 16.14 16.73
C ASP A 127 -6.52 16.73 15.41
N PRO A 128 -6.29 18.05 15.33
CA PRO A 128 -5.67 18.67 14.16
C PRO A 128 -4.29 18.09 13.81
N GLU A 129 -3.56 17.53 14.77
CA GLU A 129 -2.27 16.89 14.55
C GLU A 129 -2.38 15.68 13.62
N SER A 130 -3.47 14.91 13.68
CA SER A 130 -3.74 13.74 12.82
C SER A 130 -3.80 14.08 11.32
N TYR A 131 -4.10 15.34 11.00
CA TYR A 131 -4.26 15.86 9.64
C TYR A 131 -3.03 16.61 9.15
N LYS A 132 -1.98 16.74 9.96
CA LYS A 132 -0.74 17.35 9.50
C LYS A 132 -0.06 16.49 8.46
N THR A 133 0.67 17.16 7.58
CA THR A 133 1.58 16.52 6.65
C THR A 133 2.62 15.72 7.41
N PHE A 134 2.74 14.45 7.06
CA PHE A 134 3.84 13.65 7.55
C PHE A 134 5.16 14.13 6.99
N ARG A 135 6.18 14.17 7.85
CA ARG A 135 7.54 14.42 7.38
C ARG A 135 8.00 13.23 6.53
N PRO A 136 8.90 13.45 5.56
CA PRO A 136 9.50 12.37 4.82
C PRO A 136 10.11 11.29 5.74
N LEU A 137 10.13 10.04 5.27
CA LEU A 137 10.80 8.90 5.93
C LEU A 137 10.17 8.42 7.25
N GLN A 138 9.01 8.94 7.67
CA GLN A 138 8.44 8.65 9.00
C GLN A 138 7.33 7.59 9.01
N HIS A 139 6.96 7.02 7.87
CA HIS A 139 5.84 6.08 7.77
C HIS A 139 6.05 5.03 6.67
N LEU A 140 5.16 4.04 6.64
CA LEU A 140 5.08 3.00 5.61
C LEU A 140 6.37 2.17 5.55
N SER A 141 6.87 1.88 4.34
CA SER A 141 8.03 1.01 4.17
C SER A 141 9.26 1.51 4.92
N TYR A 142 9.41 2.81 5.17
CA TYR A 142 10.53 3.41 5.90
C TYR A 142 10.56 3.11 7.40
N THR A 143 9.43 2.74 7.99
CA THR A 143 9.31 2.37 9.40
C THR A 143 8.83 0.92 9.57
N SER A 144 8.88 0.15 8.50
CA SER A 144 8.38 -1.22 8.45
C SER A 144 9.48 -2.20 8.84
N GLN A 145 9.33 -2.84 10.00
CA GLN A 145 10.24 -3.90 10.42
C GLN A 145 10.22 -5.06 9.42
N LEU A 146 9.07 -5.35 8.80
CA LEU A 146 8.98 -6.35 7.72
C LEU A 146 9.93 -6.02 6.56
N ILE A 147 9.96 -4.77 6.12
CA ILE A 147 10.84 -4.35 5.01
C ILE A 147 12.30 -4.35 5.44
N ASP A 148 12.61 -3.88 6.64
CA ASP A 148 13.98 -3.89 7.14
C ASP A 148 14.53 -5.33 7.23
N VAL A 149 13.73 -6.27 7.73
CA VAL A 149 14.07 -7.71 7.76
C VAL A 149 14.16 -8.31 6.36
N ALA A 150 13.28 -7.93 5.43
CA ALA A 150 13.34 -8.41 4.05
C ALA A 150 14.57 -7.90 3.28
N MET A 151 15.14 -6.76 3.71
CA MET A 151 16.36 -6.19 3.16
C MET A 151 17.64 -6.69 3.86
N ASP A 152 17.50 -7.36 5.00
CA ASP A 152 18.62 -7.90 5.78
C ASP A 152 19.05 -9.27 5.26
N GLU A 153 20.15 -9.28 4.49
CA GLU A 153 20.73 -10.51 3.92
C GLU A 153 21.30 -11.44 4.99
N GLU A 154 21.68 -10.94 6.18
CA GLU A 154 22.14 -11.78 7.29
C GLU A 154 20.97 -12.53 7.91
N HIS A 155 19.85 -11.84 8.15
CA HIS A 155 18.62 -12.47 8.65
C HIS A 155 18.10 -13.52 7.67
N LEU A 156 18.04 -13.20 6.38
CA LEU A 156 17.55 -14.13 5.36
C LEU A 156 18.56 -15.22 4.97
N GLY A 157 19.84 -15.06 5.36
CA GLY A 157 20.96 -15.86 4.87
C GLY A 157 21.20 -15.76 3.34
N ARG A 158 20.47 -14.87 2.66
CA ARG A 158 20.52 -14.64 1.22
C ARG A 158 19.87 -13.31 0.85
N LYS A 159 20.22 -12.78 -0.32
CA LYS A 159 19.52 -11.65 -0.92
C LYS A 159 18.12 -12.05 -1.42
N MET A 160 17.10 -11.28 -1.04
CA MET A 160 15.76 -11.41 -1.60
C MET A 160 15.72 -11.02 -3.08
N ASP A 161 14.93 -11.73 -3.89
CA ASP A 161 14.68 -11.35 -5.27
C ASP A 161 14.11 -9.90 -5.35
N PRO A 162 14.62 -9.04 -6.26
CA PRO A 162 14.18 -7.64 -6.33
C PRO A 162 12.68 -7.46 -6.60
N VAL A 163 12.03 -8.38 -7.34
CA VAL A 163 10.59 -8.31 -7.61
C VAL A 163 9.81 -8.69 -6.36
N ASP A 164 10.24 -9.71 -5.63
CA ASP A 164 9.62 -10.13 -4.37
C ASP A 164 9.74 -9.03 -3.29
N LEU A 165 10.92 -8.41 -3.15
CA LEU A 165 11.09 -7.26 -2.25
C LEU A 165 10.19 -6.09 -2.65
N ARG A 166 10.12 -5.78 -3.95
CA ARG A 166 9.26 -4.69 -4.46
C ARG A 166 7.78 -4.96 -4.23
N LYS A 167 7.33 -6.23 -4.25
CA LYS A 167 5.94 -6.60 -3.89
C LYS A 167 5.65 -6.29 -2.42
N LEU A 168 6.56 -6.64 -1.50
CA LEU A 168 6.42 -6.30 -0.08
C LEU A 168 6.36 -4.79 0.14
N ILE A 169 7.31 -4.05 -0.45
CA ILE A 169 7.36 -2.58 -0.36
C ILE A 169 6.07 -1.97 -0.89
N ALA A 170 5.63 -2.37 -2.08
CA ALA A 170 4.41 -1.85 -2.69
C ALA A 170 3.15 -2.17 -1.85
N TRP A 171 3.09 -3.35 -1.23
CA TRP A 171 2.01 -3.71 -0.31
C TRP A 171 1.99 -2.82 0.93
N VAL A 172 3.14 -2.67 1.59
CA VAL A 172 3.26 -1.77 2.75
C VAL A 172 2.89 -0.34 2.37
N ASP A 173 3.46 0.17 1.28
CA ASP A 173 3.26 1.56 0.83
C ASP A 173 1.85 1.81 0.27
N SER A 174 1.12 0.76 -0.10
CA SER A 174 -0.32 0.81 -0.40
C SER A 174 -1.18 0.67 0.85
N ASN A 175 -0.60 0.90 2.03
CA ASN A 175 -1.24 0.80 3.33
C ASN A 175 -1.74 -0.62 3.68
N CYS A 176 -0.97 -1.63 3.29
CA CYS A 176 -1.19 -3.03 3.64
C CYS A 176 -2.57 -3.56 3.24
N VAL A 177 -3.06 -3.23 2.03
CA VAL A 177 -4.36 -3.72 1.55
C VAL A 177 -4.48 -5.24 1.60
N TYR A 178 -5.61 -5.74 2.09
CA TYR A 178 -5.84 -7.18 2.19
C TYR A 178 -6.32 -7.80 0.88
N ARG A 179 -7.38 -7.24 0.28
CA ARG A 179 -8.02 -7.76 -0.94
C ARG A 179 -7.66 -6.89 -2.15
N GLY A 180 -7.33 -7.56 -3.25
CA GLY A 180 -7.18 -6.94 -4.56
C GLY A 180 -8.50 -6.94 -5.34
N GLU A 181 -8.48 -6.45 -6.57
CA GLU A 181 -9.68 -6.36 -7.42
C GLU A 181 -10.33 -7.73 -7.66
N GLU A 182 -9.55 -8.78 -7.97
CA GLU A 182 -10.11 -10.12 -8.19
C GLU A 182 -10.81 -10.66 -6.93
N ASP A 183 -10.18 -10.48 -5.76
CA ASP A 183 -10.76 -10.87 -4.49
C ASP A 183 -12.09 -10.15 -4.25
N LEU A 184 -12.15 -8.85 -4.55
CA LEU A 184 -13.37 -8.04 -4.40
C LEU A 184 -14.47 -8.46 -5.38
N ARG A 185 -14.12 -8.73 -6.64
CA ARG A 185 -15.08 -9.18 -7.66
C ARG A 185 -15.59 -10.60 -7.43
N SER A 186 -14.91 -11.39 -6.59
CA SER A 186 -15.40 -12.70 -6.17
C SER A 186 -16.50 -12.62 -5.08
N ILE A 187 -16.67 -11.47 -4.43
CA ILE A 187 -17.67 -11.27 -3.37
C ILE A 187 -19.02 -10.97 -4.02
N PRO A 188 -20.08 -11.74 -3.70
CA PRO A 188 -21.43 -11.41 -4.16
C PRO A 188 -21.81 -9.98 -3.79
N ASP A 189 -22.60 -9.33 -4.63
CA ASP A 189 -23.11 -8.00 -4.30
C ASP A 189 -23.85 -8.06 -2.95
N PRO A 190 -23.65 -7.08 -2.05
CA PRO A 190 -24.32 -7.06 -0.77
C PRO A 190 -25.83 -7.14 -0.93
N ASP A 191 -26.48 -7.97 -0.11
CA ASP A 191 -27.94 -8.04 0.00
C ASP A 191 -28.28 -8.10 1.49
N PHE A 192 -28.86 -7.02 2.02
CA PHE A 192 -29.17 -6.87 3.44
C PHE A 192 -30.46 -6.07 3.64
N ALA A 193 -31.11 -6.27 4.78
CA ALA A 193 -32.35 -5.57 5.11
C ALA A 193 -32.14 -4.04 5.08
N GLY A 194 -33.00 -3.32 4.36
CA GLY A 194 -32.88 -1.87 4.16
C GLY A 194 -32.02 -1.45 2.96
N ILE A 195 -31.46 -2.40 2.18
CA ILE A 195 -30.65 -2.06 1.00
C ILE A 195 -31.42 -1.27 -0.06
N GLU A 196 -32.73 -1.45 -0.17
CA GLU A 196 -33.61 -0.72 -1.10
C GLU A 196 -33.77 0.76 -0.75
N GLU A 197 -33.40 1.16 0.48
CA GLU A 197 -33.42 2.56 0.92
C GLU A 197 -32.16 3.33 0.50
N LEU A 198 -31.12 2.62 0.04
CA LEU A 198 -29.90 3.27 -0.42
C LEU A 198 -30.10 3.93 -1.79
N PRO A 199 -29.63 5.18 -1.97
CA PRO A 199 -29.74 5.87 -3.26
C PRO A 199 -28.94 5.18 -4.37
N ILE A 200 -27.89 4.46 -4.01
CA ILE A 200 -27.07 3.65 -4.92
C ILE A 200 -26.78 2.34 -4.19
N ARG A 201 -27.16 1.21 -4.79
CA ARG A 201 -26.82 -0.11 -4.24
C ARG A 201 -25.32 -0.35 -4.37
N PRO A 202 -24.63 -0.73 -3.29
CA PRO A 202 -23.22 -1.10 -3.38
C PRO A 202 -23.08 -2.37 -4.21
N LEU A 203 -22.07 -2.40 -5.08
CA LEU A 203 -21.75 -3.56 -5.92
C LEU A 203 -20.30 -3.97 -5.67
N CYS A 204 -20.05 -5.28 -5.69
CA CYS A 204 -18.71 -5.87 -5.62
C CYS A 204 -18.45 -6.67 -6.89
N MET A 205 -19.11 -7.82 -7.04
CA MET A 205 -19.03 -8.68 -8.22
C MET A 205 -19.42 -7.95 -9.49
N ASN A 206 -20.55 -7.23 -9.45
CA ASN A 206 -21.09 -6.55 -10.64
C ASN A 206 -20.72 -5.06 -10.69
N ALA A 207 -19.70 -4.63 -9.94
CA ALA A 207 -19.24 -3.24 -9.97
C ALA A 207 -18.76 -2.86 -11.40
N PRO A 208 -19.21 -1.71 -11.94
CA PRO A 208 -18.87 -1.31 -13.30
C PRO A 208 -17.37 -1.07 -13.45
N ILE A 209 -16.81 -1.48 -14.58
CA ILE A 209 -15.45 -1.09 -14.99
C ILE A 209 -15.56 0.25 -15.70
N ILE A 210 -14.98 1.29 -15.11
CA ILE A 210 -14.96 2.63 -15.70
C ILE A 210 -13.65 2.76 -16.47
N GLU A 211 -13.72 2.63 -17.79
CA GLU A 211 -12.61 3.00 -18.65
C GLU A 211 -12.38 4.51 -18.54
N ARG A 212 -11.21 4.90 -18.06
CA ARG A 212 -10.78 6.31 -18.03
C ARG A 212 -9.94 6.56 -19.30
N PRO A 213 -10.34 7.49 -20.17
CA PRO A 213 -9.61 7.82 -21.40
C PRO A 213 -8.26 8.51 -21.11
#